data_AF-A0A1G0WNV6-F1
#
_entry.id   AF-A0A1G0WNV6-F1
#
_cell.length_a   1.000
_cell.length_b   1.000
_cell.length_c   1.000
_cell.angle_alpha   90.00
_cell.angle_beta   90.00
_cell.angle_gamma   90.00
#
_symmetry.space_group_name_H-M   'P 1'
#
loop_
_entity.id
_entity.type
_entity.pdbx_description
1 polymer ?
#
loop_
_entity_poly.entity_id
_entity_poly.type
_entity_poly.pdbx_seq_one_letter_code
_entity_poly.pdbx_strand_id
1 'polypeptide(L)' 'MTLIIIFLIPILFYMIHTFIKLAVYDAFGREISVLVNEYRQPGKHSAIYRSPDLYNGVYFYRLEAGGIIETRKMQLIR' A
#
# COMPACT_ATOMS: atom_id res chain seq x y z
N MET A 1 -1.17 -4.50 17.01
CA MET A 1 -0.08 -4.99 16.14
C MET A 1 0.20 -3.92 15.11
N THR A 2 1.46 -3.62 14.83
CA THR A 2 1.86 -2.54 13.89
C THR A 2 2.56 -3.16 12.70
N LEU A 3 2.07 -2.88 11.50
CA LEU A 3 2.69 -3.33 10.25
C LEU A 3 3.35 -2.15 9.55
N ILE A 4 4.56 -2.37 9.05
CA ILE A 4 5.27 -1.40 8.23
C ILE A 4 5.26 -1.94 6.80
N ILE A 5 4.58 -1.23 5.90
CA ILE A 5 4.54 -1.55 4.48
C ILE A 5 5.58 -0.68 3.78
N ILE A 6 6.58 -1.33 3.20
CA ILE A 6 7.62 -0.66 2.39
C ILE A 6 7.25 -0.85 0.93
N PHE A 7 7.16 0.24 0.20
CA PHE A 7 6.86 0.22 -1.22
C PHE A 7 7.82 1.11 -2.00
N LEU A 8 8.05 0.75 -3.26
CA LEU A 8 8.92 1.48 -4.17
C LEU A 8 8.05 2.12 -5.24
N ILE A 9 8.17 3.42 -5.41
CA ILE A 9 7.63 4.12 -6.57
C ILE A 9 8.70 4.05 -7.67
N PRO A 10 8.42 3.43 -8.82
CA PRO A 10 9.42 3.23 -9.87
C PRO A 10 10.00 4.56 -10.39
N ILE A 11 11.32 4.57 -10.58
CA ILE A 11 12.09 5.75 -11.04
C ILE A 11 11.72 6.14 -12.48
N LEU A 12 11.08 5.24 -13.25
CA LEU A 12 10.62 5.53 -14.62
C LEU A 12 9.68 6.75 -14.69
N PHE A 13 9.09 7.17 -13.56
CA PHE A 13 8.31 8.41 -13.40
C PHE A 13 9.19 9.64 -13.08
N TYR A 14 10.28 9.83 -13.84
CA TYR A 14 11.50 10.52 -13.41
C TYR A 14 11.39 11.99 -12.95
N MET A 15 10.31 12.74 -13.18
CA MET A 15 10.31 14.21 -12.90
C MET A 15 8.99 14.85 -12.45
N ILE A 16 7.99 14.08 -12.04
CA ILE A 16 6.71 14.65 -11.57
C ILE A 16 6.23 13.96 -10.31
N HIS A 17 5.75 14.78 -9.37
CA HIS A 17 4.90 14.32 -8.28
C HIS A 17 3.81 13.43 -8.88
N THR A 18 3.83 12.15 -8.53
CA THR A 18 2.88 11.18 -9.07
C THR A 18 1.82 10.95 -8.01
N PHE A 19 0.55 11.04 -8.41
CA PHE A 19 -0.53 10.70 -7.50
C PHE A 19 -0.44 9.21 -7.20
N ILE A 20 -0.34 8.87 -5.92
CA ILE A 20 -0.29 7.49 -5.48
C ILE A 20 -1.46 7.17 -4.56
N LYS A 21 -2.00 5.96 -4.72
CA LYS A 21 -2.95 5.38 -3.78
C LYS A 21 -2.38 4.05 -3.27
N LEU A 22 -2.11 3.97 -1.97
CA LEU A 22 -1.78 2.73 -1.28
C LEU A 22 -2.98 2.35 -0.41
N ALA A 23 -3.63 1.24 -0.77
CA ALA A 23 -4.79 0.74 -0.05
C ALA A 23 -4.62 -0.73 0.33
N VAL A 24 -5.26 -1.12 1.44
CA VAL A 24 -5.30 -2.49 1.96
C VAL A 24 -6.66 -3.10 1.64
N TYR A 25 -6.62 -4.36 1.23
CA TYR A 25 -7.75 -5.17 0.82
C TYR A 25 -7.78 -6.47 1.61
N ASP A 26 -8.99 -6.98 1.84
CA ASP A 26 -9.17 -8.33 2.38
C ASP A 26 -9.12 -9.41 1.29
N ALA A 27 -9.28 -10.68 1.68
CA ALA A 27 -9.26 -11.81 0.77
C ALA A 27 -10.39 -11.82 -0.27
N PHE A 28 -11.46 -11.04 -0.06
CA PHE A 28 -12.57 -10.89 -1.00
C PHE A 28 -12.39 -9.68 -1.93
N GLY A 29 -11.27 -8.95 -1.82
CA GLY A 29 -10.99 -7.77 -2.62
C GLY A 29 -11.73 -6.52 -2.16
N ARG A 30 -12.25 -6.49 -0.92
CA ARG A 30 -12.88 -5.30 -0.35
C ARG A 30 -11.80 -4.34 0.17
N GLU A 31 -11.86 -3.07 -0.22
CA GLU A 31 -10.98 -2.02 0.33
C GLU A 31 -11.33 -1.80 1.80
N ILE A 32 -10.40 -2.13 2.71
CA ILE A 32 -10.61 -2.01 4.16
C ILE A 32 -9.91 -0.79 4.76
N SER A 33 -8.89 -0.25 4.07
CA SER A 33 -8.15 0.93 4.55
C SER A 33 -7.36 1.58 3.42
N VAL A 34 -7.24 2.90 3.45
CA VAL A 34 -6.36 3.67 2.57
C VAL A 34 -5.25 4.26 3.41
N LEU A 35 -4.00 3.88 3.12
CA LEU A 35 -2.82 4.29 3.88
C LEU A 35 -2.18 5.56 3.32
N VAL A 36 -2.20 5.70 1.99
CA VAL A 36 -1.68 6.86 1.28
C VAL A 36 -2.61 7.17 0.12
N ASN A 37 -2.92 8.44 -0.10
CA ASN A 37 -3.77 8.90 -1.21
C ASN A 37 -3.40 10.34 -1.60
N GLU A 38 -2.18 10.54 -2.06
CA GLU A 38 -1.62 11.86 -2.30
C GLU A 38 -0.49 11.83 -3.34
N TYR A 39 -0.02 13.00 -3.73
CA TYR A 39 1.13 13.13 -4.61
C TYR A 39 2.44 12.84 -3.86
N ARG A 40 3.22 11.87 -4.34
CA ARG A 40 4.55 11.53 -3.80
C ARG A 40 5.62 11.58 -4.89
N GLN A 41 6.85 11.87 -4.47
CA GLN A 41 8.03 11.80 -5.32
C GLN A 41 8.46 10.33 -5.51
N PRO A 42 9.03 9.97 -6.67
CA PRO A 42 9.62 8.64 -6.88
C PRO A 42 10.63 8.27 -5.80
N GLY A 43 10.71 6.98 -5.44
CA GLY A 43 11.61 6.51 -4.38
C GLY A 43 11.00 5.45 -3.46
N LYS A 44 11.73 5.09 -2.41
CA LYS A 44 11.26 4.16 -1.37
C LYS A 44 10.46 4.93 -0.33
N HIS A 45 9.27 4.46 -0.04
CA HIS A 45 8.39 5.02 0.99
C HIS A 45 7.95 3.91 1.94
N SER A 46 7.61 4.29 3.16
CA SER A 46 7.01 3.41 4.14
C SER A 46 5.70 3.99 4.65
N ALA A 47 4.70 3.15 4.80
CA ALA A 47 3.44 3.48 5.44
C ALA A 47 3.23 2.56 6.64
N ILE A 48 2.81 3.13 7.75
CA ILE A 48 2.50 2.37 8.96
C ILE A 48 1.02 2.08 8.96
N TYR A 49 0.65 0.79 8.93
CA TYR A 49 -0.72 0.38 9.13
C TYR A 49 -0.93 -0.04 10.58
N ARG A 50 -1.71 0.77 11.30
CA ARG A 50 -2.21 0.47 12.64
C ARG A 50 -3.71 0.22 12.53
N SER A 51 -4.10 -1.04 12.55
CA SER A 51 -5.49 -1.41 12.78
C SER A 51 -5.54 -2.32 14.00
N PRO A 52 -6.22 -1.88 15.08
CA PRO A 52 -6.35 -2.67 16.30
C PRO A 52 -7.17 -3.96 16.07
N ASP A 53 -7.99 -3.98 15.02
CA ASP A 53 -9.01 -5.01 14.78
C ASP A 53 -8.68 -5.96 13.63
N LEU A 54 -7.44 -5.96 13.12
CA LEU A 54 -7.05 -6.95 12.14
C LEU A 54 -6.93 -8.33 12.79
N TYR A 55 -7.83 -9.22 12.40
CA TYR A 55 -7.73 -10.65 12.70
C TYR A 55 -6.60 -11.29 11.90
N ASN A 56 -6.09 -12.41 12.40
CA ASN A 56 -5.18 -13.27 11.64
C ASN A 56 -5.82 -13.64 10.30
N GLY A 57 -5.06 -13.50 9.22
CA GLY A 57 -5.63 -13.68 7.90
C GLY A 57 -4.73 -13.23 6.77
N VAL A 58 -5.22 -13.45 5.54
CA VAL A 58 -4.59 -12.98 4.32
C VAL A 58 -5.18 -11.64 3.93
N TYR A 59 -4.30 -10.67 3.73
CA TYR A 59 -4.62 -9.35 3.24
C TYR A 59 -3.77 -9.07 2.00
N PHE A 60 -4.18 -8.06 1.26
CA PHE A 60 -3.44 -7.58 0.10
C PHE A 60 -3.25 -6.08 0.25
N TYR A 61 -2.11 -5.56 -0.17
CA TYR A 61 -1.98 -4.13 -0.40
C TYR A 61 -1.79 -3.87 -1.88
N ARG A 62 -2.41 -2.81 -2.36
CA ARG A 62 -2.34 -2.35 -3.74
C ARG A 62 -1.78 -0.94 -3.77
N LEU A 63 -0.68 -0.78 -4.50
CA LEU A 63 -0.09 0.50 -4.84
C LEU A 63 -0.49 0.85 -6.27
N GLU A 64 -1.18 1.96 -6.42
CA GLU A 64 -1.50 2.57 -7.71
C GLU A 64 -0.64 3.84 -7.84
N ALA A 65 0.18 3.93 -8.89
CA ALA A 65 1.07 5.06 -9.11
C ALA A 65 1.25 5.31 -10.61
N GLY A 66 0.77 6.45 -11.11
CA GLY A 66 1.06 6.90 -12.48
C GLY A 66 0.65 5.92 -13.59
N GLY A 67 -0.37 5.10 -13.37
CA GLY A 67 -0.83 4.06 -14.30
C GLY A 67 -0.24 2.66 -14.04
N ILE A 68 0.69 2.50 -13.10
CA ILE A 68 1.14 1.20 -12.61
C ILE A 68 0.28 0.78 -11.43
N ILE A 69 -0.12 -0.49 -11.43
CA ILE A 69 -0.83 -1.12 -10.32
C ILE A 69 0.00 -2.32 -9.86
N GLU A 70 0.56 -2.22 -8.65
CA GLU A 70 1.23 -3.34 -7.98
C GLU A 70 0.37 -3.85 -6.83
N THR A 71 0.05 -5.15 -6.84
CA THR A 71 -0.63 -5.81 -5.71
C THR A 71 0.29 -6.83 -5.08
N ARG A 72 0.41 -6.81 -3.76
CA ARG A 72 1.25 -7.74 -3.00
C ARG A 72 0.47 -8.32 -1.83
N LYS A 73 0.63 -9.64 -1.64
CA LYS A 73 0.02 -10.38 -0.53
C LYS A 73 0.76 -10.09 0.77
N MET A 74 0.02 -9.89 1.84
CA MET A 74 0.51 -9.77 3.20
C MET A 74 -0.25 -10.77 4.08
N GLN A 75 0.46 -11.66 4.74
CA GLN A 75 -0.14 -12.53 5.74
C GLN A 75 0.06 -11.89 7.10
N LEU A 76 -1.04 -11.68 7.80
CA LEU A 76 -1.00 -11.24 9.18
C LEU A 76 -1.08 -12.45 10.10
N ILE A 77 -0.01 -12.66 10.86
CA ILE A 77 0.10 -13.67 11.89
C ILE A 77 0.38 -12.92 13.19
N ARG A 78 -0.54 -12.96 14.13
CA ARG A 78 -0.37 -12.47 15.50
C ARG A 78 0.32 -13.52 16.37
#